data_AF-A0AAU3XPT5-F1
#
_entry.id   AF-A0AAU3XPT5-F1
#
_cell.length_a   1.000
_cell.length_b   1.000
_cell.length_c   1.000
_cell.angle_alpha   90.00
_cell.angle_beta   90.00
_cell.angle_gamma   90.00
#
_symmetry.space_group_name_H-M   'P 1'
#
loop_
_entity.id
_entity.type
_entity.pdbx_description
1 polymer ?
#
loop_
_entity_poly.entity_id
_entity_poly.type
_entity_poly.pdbx_seq_one_letter_code
_entity_poly.pdbx_strand_id
1 'polypeptide(L)'
;MNAPASSADTLRTALAGLLDGLPPKSATQAVERLIANYRGRTPTDAPVLRDRSDVVAYAAYRMPATFEAVCAALEAFAVAVPGWVPGGHVDVGGGTGAATWAVTATWEGGRPVTVLDWAEPALALGREIAAANPELKAAQWQRSRIGSALKIESTDLVTVSYVLGELTDADRAAVVEAAATAAQAVVIIEPGTPDGYARVIEARDRLVGAGFHIAAPCPHSAACPIVPGEDWCHFSARVSRSSLHRQVKGGSLPYEDEKFSYVAATRFPPAPAPSRVVRKPQIRKGQVLLDLCEPGTEPGAEPASEAEGGAVPALTRTTVTKRHGLLYKAARDTEWGDAWPPAADDDQL
;
A
#
# COMPACT_ATOMS: atom_id res chain seq x y z
N MET A 1 -22.95 21.15 -14.59
CA MET A 1 -22.93 20.38 -13.33
C MET A 1 -21.47 20.05 -13.07
N ASN A 2 -20.89 20.57 -11.98
CA ASN A 2 -19.52 20.19 -11.62
C ASN A 2 -19.54 18.71 -11.24
N ALA A 3 -18.58 17.93 -11.74
CA ALA A 3 -18.39 16.56 -11.28
C ALA A 3 -18.28 16.55 -9.74
N PRO A 4 -18.85 15.55 -9.04
CA PRO A 4 -18.62 15.41 -7.61
C PRO A 4 -17.12 15.35 -7.33
N ALA A 5 -16.68 15.97 -6.23
CA ALA A 5 -15.27 15.94 -5.83
C ALA A 5 -14.82 14.50 -5.58
N SER A 6 -13.62 14.14 -6.04
CA SER A 6 -13.07 12.80 -5.80
C SER A 6 -12.88 12.53 -4.29
N SER A 7 -12.84 11.26 -3.89
CA SER A 7 -12.51 10.87 -2.51
C SER A 7 -11.17 11.48 -2.06
N ALA A 8 -10.19 11.57 -2.96
CA ALA A 8 -8.89 12.18 -2.70
C ALA A 8 -8.98 13.71 -2.47
N ASP A 9 -9.78 14.42 -3.26
CA ASP A 9 -10.02 15.86 -3.08
C ASP A 9 -10.73 16.15 -1.75
N THR A 10 -11.77 15.37 -1.45
CA THR A 10 -12.53 15.49 -0.21
C THR A 10 -11.63 15.27 1.01
N LEU A 11 -10.76 14.25 0.98
CA LEU A 11 -9.78 14.01 2.05
C LEU A 11 -8.82 15.18 2.23
N ARG A 12 -8.25 15.70 1.12
CA ARG A 12 -7.35 16.84 1.16
C ARG A 12 -8.02 18.07 1.78
N THR A 13 -9.26 18.37 1.39
CA THR A 13 -10.03 19.47 1.93
C THR A 13 -10.33 19.28 3.42
N ALA A 14 -10.74 18.08 3.85
CA ALA A 14 -11.01 17.78 5.25
C ALA A 14 -9.75 17.96 6.13
N LEU A 15 -8.60 17.44 5.68
CA LEU A 15 -7.33 17.60 6.39
C LEU A 15 -6.88 19.07 6.45
N ALA A 16 -7.08 19.85 5.38
CA ALA A 16 -6.78 21.28 5.38
C ALA A 16 -7.66 22.04 6.39
N GLY A 17 -8.96 21.76 6.43
CA GLY A 17 -9.88 22.41 7.38
C GLY A 17 -9.55 22.10 8.85
N LEU A 18 -9.10 20.88 9.15
CA LEU A 18 -8.66 20.50 10.50
C LEU A 18 -7.43 21.30 10.95
N LEU A 19 -6.49 21.55 10.04
CA LEU A 19 -5.28 22.31 10.31
C LEU A 19 -5.56 23.79 10.53
N ASP A 20 -6.42 24.38 9.71
CA ASP A 20 -6.83 25.79 9.85
C ASP A 20 -7.54 26.05 11.19
N GLY A 21 -8.16 25.01 11.77
CA GLY A 21 -8.78 25.06 13.09
C GLY A 21 -7.80 25.01 14.28
N LEU A 22 -6.51 24.75 14.07
CA LEU A 22 -5.51 24.70 15.15
C LEU A 22 -4.82 26.06 15.38
N PRO A 23 -4.50 26.43 16.63
CA PRO A 23 -3.62 27.55 16.90
C PRO A 23 -2.24 27.33 16.20
N PRO A 24 -1.70 28.31 15.46
CA PRO A 24 -0.48 28.13 14.68
C PRO A 24 0.72 27.61 15.48
N LYS A 25 0.88 28.07 16.73
CA LYS A 25 1.94 27.59 17.64
C LYS A 25 1.78 26.11 18.01
N SER A 26 0.55 25.66 18.23
CA SER A 26 0.25 24.27 18.61
C SER A 26 0.48 23.32 17.44
N ALA A 27 0.08 23.71 16.21
CA ALA A 27 0.32 22.93 15.01
C ALA A 27 1.82 22.72 14.77
N THR A 28 2.64 23.78 14.81
CA THR A 28 4.09 23.67 14.64
C THR A 28 4.73 22.79 15.70
N GLN A 29 4.41 23.00 16.98
CA GLN A 29 4.98 22.20 18.07
C GLN A 29 4.58 20.72 17.99
N ALA A 30 3.33 20.42 17.60
CA ALA A 30 2.87 19.05 17.44
C ALA A 30 3.62 18.35 16.29
N VAL A 31 3.82 19.02 15.16
CA VAL A 31 4.57 18.44 14.04
C VAL A 31 6.07 18.33 14.36
N GLU A 32 6.68 19.28 15.07
CA GLU A 32 8.07 19.18 15.55
C GLU A 32 8.27 17.96 16.46
N ARG A 33 7.37 17.73 17.41
CA ARG A 33 7.36 16.53 18.26
C ARG A 33 7.23 15.25 17.43
N LEU A 34 6.36 15.28 16.42
CA LEU A 34 6.17 14.16 15.50
C LEU A 34 7.46 13.80 14.75
N ILE A 35 8.13 14.81 14.20
CA ILE A 35 9.39 14.65 13.45
C ILE A 35 10.51 14.11 14.34
N ALA A 36 10.60 14.59 15.59
CA ALA A 36 11.59 14.11 16.55
C ALA A 36 11.36 12.64 16.93
N ASN A 37 10.11 12.24 17.15
CA ASN A 37 9.75 10.90 17.60
C ASN A 37 9.78 9.84 16.48
N TYR A 38 9.52 10.22 15.22
CA TYR A 38 9.51 9.27 14.09
C TYR A 38 10.88 9.05 13.43
N ARG A 39 11.88 9.90 13.73
CA ARG A 39 13.27 9.74 13.25
C ARG A 39 14.17 8.95 14.21
N GLY A 40 13.68 8.65 15.42
CA GLY A 40 14.36 7.80 16.39
C GLY A 40 13.63 6.47 16.56
N ARG A 41 14.36 5.37 16.77
CA ARG A 41 13.79 4.17 17.40
C ARG A 41 13.52 4.55 18.86
N THR A 42 12.26 4.64 19.30
CA THR A 42 11.96 4.98 20.70
C THR A 42 10.85 4.10 21.28
N PRO A 43 10.96 3.69 22.57
CA PRO A 43 10.14 2.64 23.19
C PRO A 43 8.66 2.99 23.38
N THR A 44 7.87 1.93 23.51
CA THR A 44 6.40 1.82 23.61
C THR A 44 5.72 2.46 24.83
N ASP A 45 6.38 3.32 25.60
CA ASP A 45 5.93 3.63 26.97
C ASP A 45 5.21 4.99 27.13
N ALA A 46 5.12 5.81 26.08
CA ALA A 46 4.32 7.03 26.07
C ALA A 46 3.44 7.11 24.82
N PRO A 47 2.12 7.39 24.92
CA PRO A 47 1.28 7.53 23.74
C PRO A 47 1.82 8.67 22.87
N VAL A 48 2.10 8.40 21.59
CA VAL A 48 2.51 9.44 20.62
C VAL A 48 1.34 10.41 20.35
N LEU A 49 0.11 9.94 20.55
CA LEU A 49 -1.15 10.65 20.31
C LEU A 49 -1.85 10.97 21.64
N ARG A 50 -1.49 12.09 22.28
CA ARG A 50 -1.97 12.43 23.64
C ARG A 50 -3.18 13.36 23.65
N ASP A 51 -3.25 14.27 22.69
CA ASP A 51 -4.31 15.26 22.57
C ASP A 51 -4.72 15.48 21.11
N ARG A 52 -5.80 16.22 20.88
CA ARG A 52 -6.35 16.49 19.54
C ARG A 52 -5.33 17.14 18.62
N SER A 53 -4.47 18.02 19.13
CA SER A 53 -3.49 18.73 18.29
C SER A 53 -2.43 17.76 17.78
N ASP A 54 -1.97 16.83 18.62
CA ASP A 54 -1.02 15.78 18.24
C ASP A 54 -1.62 14.85 17.16
N VAL A 55 -2.90 14.45 17.28
CA VAL A 55 -3.56 13.59 16.27
C VAL A 55 -3.81 14.33 14.96
N VAL A 56 -4.28 15.57 15.00
CA VAL A 56 -4.51 16.37 13.78
C VAL A 56 -3.19 16.63 13.06
N ALA A 57 -2.12 16.95 13.79
CA ALA A 57 -0.78 17.09 13.23
C ALA A 57 -0.26 15.77 12.62
N TYR A 58 -0.44 14.64 13.32
CA TYR A 58 -0.10 13.32 12.80
C TYR A 58 -0.87 13.02 11.50
N ALA A 59 -2.19 13.21 11.51
CA ALA A 59 -3.05 12.91 10.37
C ALA A 59 -2.65 13.77 9.16
N ALA A 60 -2.51 15.07 9.34
CA ALA A 60 -2.03 15.96 8.30
C ALA A 60 -0.65 15.56 7.75
N TYR A 61 0.23 15.05 8.62
CA TYR A 61 1.61 14.72 8.26
C TYR A 61 1.80 13.34 7.60
N ARG A 62 1.14 12.30 8.10
CA ARG A 62 1.31 10.91 7.65
C ARG A 62 0.17 10.41 6.78
N MET A 63 -1.08 10.80 7.04
CA MET A 63 -2.25 10.23 6.37
C MET A 63 -2.19 10.41 4.83
N PRO A 64 -1.74 11.56 4.26
CA PRO A 64 -1.61 11.68 2.81
C PRO A 64 -0.59 10.70 2.22
N ALA A 65 0.53 10.46 2.91
CA ALA A 65 1.55 9.52 2.44
C ALA A 65 1.04 8.08 2.48
N THR A 66 0.38 7.69 3.58
CA THR A 66 -0.26 6.38 3.70
C THR A 66 -1.36 6.20 2.67
N PHE A 67 -2.18 7.23 2.43
CA PHE A 67 -3.25 7.20 1.42
C PHE A 67 -2.69 6.90 0.04
N GLU A 68 -1.68 7.64 -0.42
CA GLU A 68 -1.10 7.44 -1.76
C GLU A 68 -0.41 6.06 -1.91
N ALA A 69 0.28 5.59 -0.86
CA ALA A 69 0.90 4.26 -0.86
C ALA A 69 -0.16 3.14 -0.94
N VAL A 70 -1.27 3.29 -0.22
CA VAL A 70 -2.36 2.31 -0.25
C VAL A 70 -3.12 2.39 -1.59
N CYS A 71 -3.38 3.58 -2.13
CA CYS A 71 -3.96 3.74 -3.47
C CYS A 71 -3.12 3.00 -4.53
N ALA A 72 -1.80 3.21 -4.56
CA ALA A 72 -0.92 2.53 -5.51
C ALA A 72 -0.98 0.99 -5.38
N ALA A 73 -1.03 0.47 -4.13
CA ALA A 73 -1.17 -0.96 -3.89
C ALA A 73 -2.55 -1.50 -4.33
N LEU A 74 -3.63 -0.77 -4.05
CA LEU A 74 -5.00 -1.15 -4.38
C LEU A 74 -5.31 -1.03 -5.88
N GLU A 75 -4.74 -0.05 -6.58
CA GLU A 75 -4.84 0.09 -8.03
C GLU A 75 -4.18 -1.09 -8.73
N ALA A 76 -2.94 -1.43 -8.34
CA ALA A 76 -2.24 -2.60 -8.86
C ALA A 76 -3.00 -3.90 -8.55
N PHE A 77 -3.62 -3.97 -7.38
CA PHE A 77 -4.49 -5.09 -7.01
C PHE A 77 -5.74 -5.16 -7.88
N ALA A 78 -6.48 -4.06 -8.05
CA ALA A 78 -7.71 -4.01 -8.86
C ALA A 78 -7.45 -4.38 -10.33
N VAL A 79 -6.30 -3.98 -10.89
CA VAL A 79 -5.86 -4.41 -12.24
C VAL A 79 -5.66 -5.94 -12.29
N ALA A 80 -5.11 -6.53 -11.23
CA ALA A 80 -4.88 -7.97 -11.15
C ALA A 80 -6.14 -8.79 -10.86
N VAL A 81 -7.27 -8.17 -10.48
CA VAL A 81 -8.54 -8.86 -10.24
C VAL A 81 -9.71 -8.15 -10.95
N PRO A 82 -9.69 -8.11 -12.30
CA PRO A 82 -10.64 -7.32 -13.06
C PRO A 82 -12.09 -7.73 -12.75
N GLY A 83 -12.94 -6.74 -12.50
CA GLY A 83 -14.36 -6.93 -12.18
C GLY A 83 -14.66 -7.29 -10.72
N TRP A 84 -13.65 -7.52 -9.88
CA TRP A 84 -13.87 -7.72 -8.45
C TRP A 84 -13.96 -6.37 -7.70
N VAL A 85 -14.93 -6.29 -6.80
CA VAL A 85 -15.16 -5.14 -5.91
C VAL A 85 -15.46 -5.69 -4.51
N PRO A 86 -14.87 -5.15 -3.43
CA PRO A 86 -15.16 -5.61 -2.08
C PRO A 86 -16.57 -5.21 -1.66
N GLY A 87 -17.38 -6.19 -1.26
CA GLY A 87 -18.69 -5.99 -0.64
C GLY A 87 -18.60 -5.59 0.84
N GLY A 88 -17.44 -5.77 1.48
CA GLY A 88 -17.14 -5.30 2.84
C GLY A 88 -15.63 -5.10 3.05
N HIS A 89 -15.26 -4.22 3.99
CA HIS A 89 -13.87 -3.85 4.27
C HIS A 89 -13.59 -3.75 5.78
N VAL A 90 -12.49 -4.36 6.24
CA VAL A 90 -11.93 -4.15 7.57
C VAL A 90 -10.52 -3.58 7.47
N ASP A 91 -10.26 -2.49 8.17
CA ASP A 91 -8.95 -1.81 8.22
C ASP A 91 -8.29 -2.03 9.60
N VAL A 92 -7.28 -2.89 9.65
CA VAL A 92 -6.59 -3.28 10.89
C VAL A 92 -5.41 -2.36 11.15
N GLY A 93 -5.39 -1.73 12.32
CA GLY A 93 -4.45 -0.64 12.61
C GLY A 93 -4.74 0.59 11.76
N GLY A 94 -6.00 0.81 11.39
CA GLY A 94 -6.35 1.83 10.41
C GLY A 94 -6.18 3.27 10.90
N GLY A 95 -6.03 3.48 12.22
CA GLY A 95 -5.80 4.80 12.82
C GLY A 95 -6.84 5.84 12.40
N THR A 96 -6.41 6.78 11.56
CA THR A 96 -7.26 7.86 11.01
C THR A 96 -7.97 7.48 9.70
N GLY A 97 -7.81 6.24 9.24
CA GLY A 97 -8.53 5.62 8.13
C GLY A 97 -7.92 5.83 6.75
N ALA A 98 -6.61 6.06 6.62
CA ALA A 98 -5.98 6.30 5.32
C ALA A 98 -6.32 5.20 4.29
N ALA A 99 -6.25 3.93 4.69
CA ALA A 99 -6.57 2.82 3.82
C ALA A 99 -8.07 2.74 3.50
N THR A 100 -8.93 3.07 4.47
CA THR A 100 -10.39 3.22 4.24
C THR A 100 -10.71 4.26 3.16
N TRP A 101 -10.04 5.41 3.17
CA TRP A 101 -10.18 6.40 2.11
C TRP A 101 -9.65 5.91 0.76
N ALA A 102 -8.53 5.20 0.75
CA ALA A 102 -7.96 4.62 -0.46
C ALA A 102 -8.88 3.56 -1.09
N VAL A 103 -9.46 2.66 -0.30
CA VAL A 103 -10.46 1.67 -0.76
C VAL A 103 -11.67 2.36 -1.40
N THR A 104 -12.13 3.47 -0.82
CA THR A 104 -13.24 4.28 -1.37
C THR A 104 -12.86 5.03 -2.64
N ALA A 105 -11.57 5.35 -2.83
CA ALA A 105 -11.07 5.96 -4.05
C ALA A 105 -10.88 4.95 -5.18
N THR A 106 -10.46 3.71 -4.86
CA THR A 106 -10.26 2.64 -5.84
C THR A 106 -11.57 2.03 -6.32
N TRP A 107 -12.54 1.84 -5.41
CA TRP A 107 -13.85 1.31 -5.73
C TRP A 107 -14.92 2.27 -5.25
N GLU A 108 -15.66 2.87 -6.19
CA GLU A 108 -16.81 3.72 -5.88
C GLU A 108 -17.96 2.91 -5.26
N GLY A 109 -18.83 3.58 -4.51
CA GLY A 109 -20.01 3.00 -3.90
C GLY A 109 -19.82 2.60 -2.43
N GLY A 110 -20.89 2.76 -1.66
CA GLY A 110 -20.90 2.44 -0.23
C GLY A 110 -20.78 0.95 0.06
N ARG A 111 -20.01 0.62 1.09
CA ARG A 111 -19.84 -0.74 1.64
C ARG A 111 -19.74 -0.68 3.16
N PRO A 112 -20.06 -1.75 3.90
CA PRO A 112 -19.72 -1.86 5.31
C PRO A 112 -18.21 -1.73 5.49
N VAL A 113 -17.81 -0.79 6.35
CA VAL A 113 -16.41 -0.54 6.70
C VAL A 113 -16.26 -0.62 8.22
N THR A 114 -15.27 -1.35 8.69
CA THR A 114 -14.86 -1.37 10.10
C THR A 114 -13.38 -1.03 10.23
N VAL A 115 -13.07 0.03 10.96
CA VAL A 115 -11.70 0.41 11.33
C VAL A 115 -11.40 -0.08 12.74
N LEU A 116 -10.35 -0.88 12.89
CA LEU A 116 -9.88 -1.42 14.16
C LEU A 116 -8.56 -0.76 14.53
N ASP A 117 -8.50 -0.09 15.68
CA ASP A 117 -7.25 0.50 16.19
C ASP A 117 -7.22 0.54 17.71
N TRP A 118 -6.03 0.58 18.32
CA TRP A 118 -5.91 0.68 19.78
C TRP A 118 -6.04 2.13 20.28
N ALA A 119 -5.74 3.11 19.41
CA ALA A 119 -5.67 4.52 19.73
C ALA A 119 -7.00 5.24 19.49
N GLU A 120 -7.82 5.35 20.55
CA GLU A 120 -9.09 6.08 20.52
C GLU A 120 -9.00 7.50 19.93
N PRO A 121 -7.96 8.32 20.21
CA PRO A 121 -7.85 9.64 19.61
C PRO A 121 -7.74 9.61 18.08
N ALA A 122 -7.08 8.59 17.51
CA ALA A 122 -6.98 8.41 16.06
C ALA A 122 -8.33 8.00 15.46
N LEU A 123 -9.04 7.06 16.11
CA LEU A 123 -10.37 6.62 15.70
C LEU A 123 -11.39 7.77 15.72
N ALA A 124 -11.37 8.59 16.77
CA ALA A 124 -12.25 9.74 16.90
C ALA A 124 -12.01 10.76 15.77
N LEU A 125 -10.74 11.07 15.46
CA LEU A 125 -10.42 11.97 14.36
C LEU A 125 -10.76 11.35 13.00
N GLY A 126 -10.48 10.07 12.80
CA GLY A 126 -10.81 9.35 11.57
C GLY A 126 -12.31 9.40 11.29
N ARG A 127 -13.15 9.18 12.31
CA ARG A 127 -14.62 9.31 12.21
C ARG A 127 -15.05 10.72 11.81
N GLU A 128 -14.42 11.75 12.37
CA GLU A 128 -14.69 13.14 12.02
C GLU A 128 -14.34 13.45 10.57
N ILE A 129 -13.16 13.01 10.11
CA ILE A 129 -12.71 13.18 8.72
C ILE A 129 -13.66 12.45 7.77
N ALA A 130 -13.95 11.18 8.06
CA ALA A 130 -14.82 10.32 7.26
C ALA A 130 -16.25 10.85 7.10
N ALA A 131 -16.76 11.65 8.05
CA ALA A 131 -18.08 12.27 7.95
C ALA A 131 -18.21 13.23 6.74
N ALA A 132 -17.09 13.71 6.18
CA ALA A 132 -17.07 14.52 4.96
C ALA A 132 -17.35 13.70 3.68
N ASN A 133 -17.25 12.37 3.74
CA ASN A 133 -17.53 11.48 2.62
C ASN A 133 -18.81 10.67 2.89
N PRO A 134 -19.87 10.82 2.08
CA PRO A 134 -21.12 10.07 2.25
C PRO A 134 -20.95 8.56 2.28
N GLU A 135 -20.00 7.99 1.52
CA GLU A 135 -19.75 6.55 1.45
C GLU A 135 -19.11 5.99 2.73
N LEU A 136 -18.42 6.84 3.49
CA LEU A 136 -17.77 6.49 4.75
C LEU A 136 -18.57 6.88 5.99
N LYS A 137 -19.72 7.54 5.81
CA LYS A 137 -20.54 8.02 6.94
C LYS A 137 -21.02 6.89 7.86
N ALA A 138 -21.22 5.69 7.31
CA ALA A 138 -21.64 4.50 8.05
C ALA A 138 -20.46 3.66 8.57
N ALA A 139 -19.21 4.07 8.35
CA ALA A 139 -18.04 3.34 8.81
C ALA A 139 -18.03 3.21 10.34
N GLN A 140 -17.74 2.01 10.83
CA GLN A 140 -17.59 1.73 12.24
C GLN A 140 -16.14 1.93 12.66
N TRP A 141 -15.94 2.63 13.76
CA TRP A 141 -14.61 2.91 14.32
C TRP A 141 -14.56 2.28 15.69
N GLN A 142 -13.83 1.18 15.82
CA GLN A 142 -13.85 0.32 17.00
C GLN A 142 -12.47 0.23 17.63
N ARG A 143 -12.42 0.49 18.94
CA ARG A 143 -11.20 0.32 19.70
C ARG A 143 -10.92 -1.16 19.90
N SER A 144 -9.78 -1.63 19.42
CA SER A 144 -9.35 -3.02 19.51
C SER A 144 -7.85 -3.12 19.75
N ARG A 145 -7.45 -4.11 20.56
CA ARG A 145 -6.02 -4.42 20.71
C ARG A 145 -5.58 -5.21 19.46
N ILE A 146 -4.60 -4.67 18.74
CA ILE A 146 -4.02 -5.31 17.57
C ILE A 146 -2.96 -6.31 18.03
N GLY A 147 -3.09 -7.58 17.63
CA GLY A 147 -2.19 -8.67 18.02
C GLY A 147 -2.93 -9.99 18.18
N SER A 148 -2.42 -10.87 19.04
CA SER A 148 -2.93 -12.23 19.28
C SER A 148 -4.40 -12.36 19.67
N ALA A 149 -5.00 -11.33 20.26
CA ALA A 149 -6.42 -11.32 20.63
C ALA A 149 -7.34 -10.71 19.55
N LEU A 150 -6.77 -10.27 18.42
CA LEU A 150 -7.53 -9.64 17.35
C LEU A 150 -8.55 -10.63 16.77
N LYS A 151 -9.80 -10.17 16.68
CA LYS A 151 -10.87 -10.88 15.99
C LYS A 151 -11.39 -10.00 14.88
N ILE A 152 -11.55 -10.60 13.71
CA ILE A 152 -12.07 -9.94 12.52
C ILE A 152 -13.33 -10.71 12.11
N GLU A 153 -14.46 -10.01 12.00
CA GLU A 153 -15.66 -10.60 11.42
C GLU A 153 -15.45 -10.89 9.94
N SER A 154 -16.16 -11.88 9.40
CA SER A 154 -16.00 -12.24 7.98
C SER A 154 -16.26 -11.04 7.08
N THR A 155 -15.36 -10.81 6.13
CA THR A 155 -15.38 -9.66 5.22
C THR A 155 -14.76 -10.06 3.88
N ASP A 156 -14.86 -9.19 2.88
CA ASP A 156 -14.25 -9.44 1.58
C ASP A 156 -12.79 -8.98 1.56
N LEU A 157 -12.54 -7.75 2.04
CA LEU A 157 -11.21 -7.13 2.05
C LEU A 157 -10.73 -6.82 3.47
N VAL A 158 -9.51 -7.24 3.80
CA VAL A 158 -8.75 -6.72 4.94
C VAL A 158 -7.57 -5.90 4.47
N THR A 159 -7.41 -4.68 5.00
CA THR A 159 -6.18 -3.90 4.86
C THR A 159 -5.40 -3.91 6.17
N VAL A 160 -4.08 -4.02 6.07
CA VAL A 160 -3.14 -3.86 7.20
C VAL A 160 -2.04 -2.91 6.75
N SER A 161 -2.09 -1.64 7.16
CA SER A 161 -1.17 -0.61 6.66
C SER A 161 -0.36 0.03 7.78
N TYR A 162 0.97 -0.06 7.69
CA TYR A 162 1.93 0.61 8.58
C TYR A 162 1.82 0.27 10.08
N VAL A 163 1.21 -0.86 10.43
CA VAL A 163 1.02 -1.28 11.83
C VAL A 163 1.86 -2.49 12.23
N LEU A 164 2.30 -3.34 11.27
CA LEU A 164 3.03 -4.56 11.62
C LEU A 164 4.37 -4.23 12.27
N GLY A 165 5.02 -3.13 11.86
CA GLY A 165 6.26 -2.65 12.48
C GLY A 165 6.16 -2.27 13.96
N GLU A 166 4.95 -2.10 14.50
CA GLU A 166 4.70 -1.76 15.90
C GLU A 166 4.48 -3.01 16.78
N LEU A 167 4.36 -4.19 16.17
CA LEU A 167 3.96 -5.43 16.83
C LEU A 167 5.14 -6.37 17.06
N THR A 168 5.02 -7.17 18.13
CA THR A 168 5.90 -8.33 18.36
C THR A 168 5.76 -9.35 17.22
N ASP A 169 6.76 -10.21 17.03
CA ASP A 169 6.73 -11.24 15.99
C ASP A 169 5.51 -12.16 16.10
N ALA A 170 5.15 -12.54 17.34
CA ALA A 170 3.97 -13.34 17.62
C ALA A 170 2.65 -12.59 17.32
N ASP A 171 2.58 -11.30 17.63
CA ASP A 171 1.39 -10.51 17.33
C ASP A 171 1.25 -10.23 15.82
N ARG A 172 2.36 -10.00 15.10
CA ARG A 172 2.34 -9.90 13.63
C ARG A 172 1.79 -11.18 13.00
N ALA A 173 2.31 -12.32 13.44
CA ALA A 173 1.86 -13.64 13.00
C ALA A 173 0.34 -13.80 13.14
N ALA A 174 -0.17 -13.52 14.34
CA ALA A 174 -1.59 -13.68 14.65
C ALA A 174 -2.48 -12.69 13.90
N VAL A 175 -2.02 -11.46 13.65
CA VAL A 175 -2.78 -10.48 12.85
C VAL A 175 -2.93 -10.95 11.40
N VAL A 176 -1.86 -11.45 10.78
CA VAL A 176 -1.91 -11.98 9.41
C VAL A 176 -2.81 -13.22 9.33
N GLU A 177 -2.76 -14.09 10.34
CA GLU A 177 -3.64 -15.27 10.43
C GLU A 177 -5.12 -14.90 10.60
N ALA A 178 -5.42 -13.91 11.46
CA ALA A 178 -6.77 -13.40 11.65
C ALA A 178 -7.31 -12.78 10.34
N ALA A 179 -6.49 -12.01 9.63
CA ALA A 179 -6.84 -11.45 8.32
C ALA A 179 -7.09 -12.55 7.28
N ALA A 180 -6.19 -13.54 7.20
CA ALA A 180 -6.32 -14.67 6.27
C ALA A 180 -7.58 -15.52 6.53
N THR A 181 -7.96 -15.66 7.80
CA THR A 181 -9.15 -16.43 8.21
C THR A 181 -10.45 -15.69 7.85
N ALA A 182 -10.48 -14.37 8.02
CA ALA A 182 -11.71 -13.59 7.89
C ALA A 182 -12.02 -13.13 6.45
N ALA A 183 -11.00 -13.02 5.59
CA ALA A 183 -11.10 -12.31 4.31
C ALA A 183 -10.96 -13.19 3.06
N GLN A 184 -11.53 -12.71 1.95
CA GLN A 184 -11.28 -13.23 0.60
C GLN A 184 -10.04 -12.59 -0.04
N ALA A 185 -9.74 -11.34 0.31
CA ALA A 185 -8.58 -10.58 -0.13
C ALA A 185 -7.91 -9.88 1.05
N VAL A 186 -6.57 -9.89 1.09
CA VAL A 186 -5.77 -9.23 2.12
C VAL A 186 -4.72 -8.37 1.43
N VAL A 187 -4.65 -7.08 1.80
CA VAL A 187 -3.63 -6.15 1.31
C VAL A 187 -2.84 -5.59 2.48
N ILE A 188 -1.53 -5.82 2.47
CA ILE A 188 -0.61 -5.44 3.54
C ILE A 188 0.40 -4.46 2.99
N ILE A 189 0.60 -3.33 3.68
CA ILE A 189 1.51 -2.26 3.28
C ILE A 189 2.39 -1.89 4.48
N GLU A 190 3.71 -1.80 4.27
CA GLU A 190 4.68 -1.36 5.26
C GLU A 190 5.65 -0.34 4.63
N PRO A 191 6.42 0.43 5.45
CA PRO A 191 7.47 1.30 4.93
C PRO A 191 8.43 0.57 3.99
N GLY A 192 8.86 1.23 2.92
CA GLY A 192 9.77 0.69 1.90
C GLY A 192 11.22 0.64 2.36
N THR A 193 11.43 0.10 3.54
CA THR A 193 12.72 -0.13 4.21
C THR A 193 13.03 -1.63 4.22
N PRO A 194 14.29 -2.05 4.49
CA PRO A 194 14.62 -3.46 4.66
C PRO A 194 13.74 -4.18 5.70
N ASP A 195 13.51 -3.54 6.86
CA ASP A 195 12.67 -4.10 7.93
C ASP A 195 11.19 -4.22 7.51
N GLY A 196 10.66 -3.22 6.81
CA GLY A 196 9.27 -3.25 6.32
C GLY A 196 9.05 -4.29 5.22
N TYR A 197 10.01 -4.41 4.29
CA TYR A 197 10.03 -5.49 3.30
C TYR A 197 10.07 -6.88 3.94
N ALA A 198 10.91 -7.08 4.95
CA ALA A 198 11.00 -8.36 5.65
C ALA A 198 9.65 -8.77 6.25
N ARG A 199 8.93 -7.83 6.88
CA ARG A 199 7.57 -8.07 7.40
C ARG A 199 6.56 -8.39 6.30
N VAL A 200 6.63 -7.70 5.16
CA VAL A 200 5.74 -7.95 4.01
C VAL A 200 5.98 -9.33 3.41
N ILE A 201 7.24 -9.77 3.28
CA ILE A 201 7.55 -11.13 2.79
C ILE A 201 7.13 -12.19 3.79
N GLU A 202 7.36 -11.98 5.09
CA GLU A 202 6.85 -12.90 6.12
C GLU A 202 5.32 -13.05 6.03
N ALA A 203 4.60 -11.93 5.90
CA ALA A 203 3.15 -11.94 5.78
C ALA A 203 2.67 -12.58 4.46
N ARG A 204 3.36 -12.31 3.35
CA ARG A 204 3.13 -12.93 2.04
C ARG A 204 3.22 -14.45 2.14
N ASP A 205 4.27 -14.97 2.73
CA ASP A 205 4.50 -16.42 2.80
C ASP A 205 3.45 -17.10 3.69
N ARG A 206 3.01 -16.43 4.78
CA ARG A 206 1.88 -16.89 5.60
C ARG A 206 0.56 -16.91 4.83
N LEU A 207 0.27 -15.88 4.04
CA LEU A 207 -0.93 -15.81 3.20
C LEU A 207 -0.94 -16.94 2.16
N VAL A 208 0.19 -17.18 1.48
CA VAL A 208 0.34 -18.30 0.53
C VAL A 208 0.14 -19.64 1.24
N GLY A 209 0.76 -19.82 2.41
CA GLY A 209 0.56 -21.02 3.24
C GLY A 209 -0.89 -21.23 3.70
N ALA A 210 -1.68 -20.16 3.82
CA ALA A 210 -3.11 -20.19 4.12
C ALA A 210 -4.01 -20.39 2.87
N GLY A 211 -3.41 -20.66 1.71
CA GLY A 211 -4.11 -20.94 0.45
C GLY A 211 -4.47 -19.69 -0.37
N PHE A 212 -3.80 -18.57 -0.16
CA PHE A 212 -3.95 -17.39 -1.01
C PHE A 212 -3.01 -17.43 -2.22
N HIS A 213 -3.45 -16.84 -3.32
CA HIS A 213 -2.64 -16.49 -4.48
C HIS A 213 -2.20 -15.02 -4.39
N ILE A 214 -0.96 -14.72 -4.76
CA ILE A 214 -0.48 -13.34 -4.82
C ILE A 214 -0.97 -12.69 -6.10
N ALA A 215 -1.74 -11.60 -5.96
CA ALA A 215 -2.26 -10.81 -7.07
C ALA A 215 -1.28 -9.68 -7.47
N ALA A 216 -0.67 -9.03 -6.47
CA ALA A 216 0.33 -7.97 -6.68
C ALA A 216 1.24 -7.83 -5.43
N PRO A 217 2.44 -7.22 -5.54
CA PRO A 217 3.13 -6.81 -6.75
C PRO A 217 3.77 -7.99 -7.51
N CYS A 218 4.06 -9.08 -6.80
CA CYS A 218 4.78 -10.23 -7.35
C CYS A 218 3.95 -10.87 -8.48
N PRO A 219 4.59 -11.27 -9.59
CA PRO A 219 3.91 -11.96 -10.68
C PRO A 219 3.70 -13.47 -10.40
N HIS A 220 4.02 -13.93 -9.19
CA HIS A 220 4.00 -15.33 -8.79
C HIS A 220 3.69 -15.50 -7.30
N SER A 221 3.24 -16.70 -6.93
CA SER A 221 3.07 -17.12 -5.52
C SER A 221 4.23 -17.97 -4.99
N ALA A 222 5.22 -18.33 -5.82
CA ALA A 222 6.45 -19.02 -5.40
C ALA A 222 7.34 -18.14 -4.47
N ALA A 223 8.38 -18.70 -3.85
CA ALA A 223 9.27 -17.94 -2.96
C ALA A 223 9.86 -16.68 -3.64
N CYS A 224 10.02 -15.59 -2.90
CA CYS A 224 10.60 -14.36 -3.44
C CYS A 224 12.05 -14.59 -3.88
N PRO A 225 12.47 -14.19 -5.10
CA PRO A 225 13.84 -14.42 -5.58
C PRO A 225 14.90 -13.51 -4.97
N ILE A 226 14.51 -12.48 -4.20
CA ILE A 226 15.46 -11.64 -3.47
C ILE A 226 15.99 -12.43 -2.27
N VAL A 227 17.31 -12.60 -2.21
CA VAL A 227 18.00 -13.24 -1.08
C VAL A 227 17.82 -12.38 0.18
N PRO A 228 17.33 -12.94 1.29
CA PRO A 228 17.17 -12.20 2.54
C PRO A 228 18.47 -11.52 2.99
N GLY A 229 18.40 -10.21 3.26
CA GLY A 229 19.54 -9.42 3.73
C GLY A 229 20.44 -8.84 2.63
N GLU A 230 20.33 -9.28 1.37
CA GLU A 230 21.10 -8.72 0.26
C GLU A 230 20.42 -7.50 -0.37
N ASP A 231 19.08 -7.52 -0.47
CA ASP A 231 18.29 -6.43 -1.04
C ASP A 231 16.84 -6.44 -0.50
N TRP A 232 16.03 -5.46 -0.89
CA TRP A 232 14.60 -5.39 -0.57
C TRP A 232 13.75 -4.87 -1.73
N CYS A 233 12.55 -5.43 -1.89
CA CYS A 233 11.58 -4.94 -2.87
C CYS A 233 10.74 -3.82 -2.25
N HIS A 234 10.70 -2.67 -2.90
CA HIS A 234 9.87 -1.53 -2.51
C HIS A 234 9.43 -0.75 -3.75
N PHE A 235 8.54 0.20 -3.56
CA PHE A 235 7.96 1.09 -4.57
C PHE A 235 7.88 2.52 -4.01
N SER A 236 7.37 3.45 -4.81
CA SER A 236 7.31 4.86 -4.47
C SER A 236 6.00 5.45 -4.94
N ALA A 237 5.23 6.03 -4.02
CA ALA A 237 4.04 6.81 -4.32
C ALA A 237 4.35 8.29 -4.16
N ARG A 238 3.92 9.12 -5.11
CA ARG A 238 4.14 10.57 -5.04
C ARG A 238 3.04 11.24 -4.24
N VAL A 239 3.43 11.95 -3.21
CA VAL A 239 2.53 12.67 -2.30
C VAL A 239 2.62 14.16 -2.55
N SER A 240 1.48 14.79 -2.84
CA SER A 240 1.41 16.25 -2.93
C SER A 240 1.54 16.89 -1.55
N ARG A 241 2.48 17.83 -1.38
CA ARG A 241 2.66 18.53 -0.11
C ARG A 241 1.66 19.67 0.04
N SER A 242 0.88 19.63 1.12
CA SER A 242 0.08 20.76 1.59
C SER A 242 0.95 21.97 1.94
N SER A 243 0.33 23.14 2.07
CA SER A 243 1.00 24.36 2.56
C SER A 243 1.69 24.13 3.91
N LEU A 244 1.04 23.42 4.83
CA LEU A 244 1.62 23.06 6.13
C LEU A 244 2.80 22.09 5.99
N HIS A 245 2.71 21.07 5.11
CA HIS A 245 3.84 20.17 4.85
C HIS A 245 5.10 20.92 4.40
N ARG A 246 4.91 21.94 3.54
CA ARG A 246 6.01 22.80 3.07
C ARG A 246 6.56 23.67 4.20
N GLN A 247 5.70 24.23 5.04
CA GLN A 247 6.11 25.07 6.19
C GLN A 247 6.91 24.28 7.21
N VAL A 248 6.54 23.03 7.52
CA VAL A 248 7.17 22.29 8.61
C VAL A 248 8.38 21.46 8.19
N LYS A 249 8.41 20.87 6.98
CA LYS A 249 9.57 20.07 6.54
C LYS A 249 10.73 20.90 5.99
N GLY A 250 10.58 22.22 5.86
CA GLY A 250 11.60 23.11 5.28
C GLY A 250 11.96 22.76 3.83
N GLY A 251 11.09 22.02 3.13
CA GLY A 251 11.33 21.55 1.77
C GLY A 251 10.70 22.47 0.74
N SER A 252 11.46 22.89 -0.26
CA SER A 252 11.01 23.77 -1.35
C SER A 252 10.17 23.07 -2.41
N LEU A 253 10.27 21.74 -2.54
CA LEU A 253 9.52 20.97 -3.53
C LEU A 253 8.06 20.75 -3.11
N PRO A 254 7.08 20.85 -4.05
CA PRO A 254 5.66 20.70 -3.76
C PRO A 254 5.22 19.24 -3.59
N TYR A 255 6.14 18.28 -3.63
CA TYR A 255 5.86 16.84 -3.47
C TYR A 255 6.92 16.14 -2.64
N GLU A 256 6.59 14.96 -2.12
CA GLU A 256 7.52 13.97 -1.59
C GLU A 256 7.17 12.57 -2.07
N ASP A 257 8.16 11.68 -2.10
CA ASP A 257 7.98 10.29 -2.49
C ASP A 257 7.90 9.44 -1.21
N GLU A 258 6.75 8.82 -0.93
CA GLU A 258 6.61 7.82 0.13
C GLU A 258 7.05 6.47 -0.41
N LYS A 259 8.07 5.88 0.22
CA LYS A 259 8.53 4.54 -0.13
C LYS A 259 7.76 3.50 0.67
N PHE A 260 7.27 2.47 0.00
CA PHE A 260 6.48 1.41 0.62
C PHE A 260 6.79 0.04 0.02
N SER A 261 6.55 -1.00 0.79
CA SER A 261 6.53 -2.41 0.34
C SER A 261 5.12 -2.94 0.59
N TYR A 262 4.61 -3.79 -0.29
CA TYR A 262 3.25 -4.33 -0.13
C TYR A 262 3.10 -5.74 -0.68
N VAL A 263 2.01 -6.39 -0.28
CA VAL A 263 1.47 -7.61 -0.89
C VAL A 263 -0.05 -7.51 -0.92
N ALA A 264 -0.65 -7.88 -2.05
CA ALA A 264 -2.08 -8.09 -2.23
C ALA A 264 -2.29 -9.55 -2.59
N ALA A 265 -3.09 -10.27 -1.80
CA ALA A 265 -3.32 -11.70 -1.95
C ALA A 265 -4.82 -12.02 -1.94
N THR A 266 -5.25 -13.03 -2.71
CA THR A 266 -6.66 -13.43 -2.84
C THR A 266 -6.87 -14.94 -2.73
N ARG A 267 -8.05 -15.36 -2.26
CA ARG A 267 -8.50 -16.76 -2.30
C ARG A 267 -9.08 -17.19 -3.65
N PHE A 268 -9.39 -16.22 -4.51
CA PHE A 268 -9.86 -16.42 -5.87
C PHE A 268 -8.74 -16.17 -6.89
N PRO A 269 -8.80 -16.74 -8.10
CA PRO A 269 -7.74 -16.62 -9.09
C PRO A 269 -7.49 -15.16 -9.52
N PRO A 270 -6.28 -14.63 -9.33
CA PRO A 270 -5.89 -13.34 -9.89
C PRO A 270 -5.30 -13.49 -11.30
N ALA A 271 -5.11 -12.37 -11.97
CA ALA A 271 -4.29 -12.20 -13.17
C ALA A 271 -3.08 -11.30 -12.84
N PRO A 272 -2.01 -11.83 -12.21
CA PRO A 272 -0.83 -11.04 -11.90
C PRO A 272 -0.16 -10.52 -13.18
N ALA A 273 0.66 -9.47 -13.03
CA ALA A 273 1.47 -8.97 -14.14
C ALA A 273 2.38 -10.09 -14.71
N PRO A 274 2.69 -10.09 -16.03
CA PRO A 274 3.63 -11.07 -16.58
C PRO A 274 5.03 -10.96 -15.97
N SER A 275 5.47 -9.74 -15.69
CA SER A 275 6.65 -9.41 -14.90
C SER A 275 6.43 -8.06 -14.21
N ARG A 276 7.17 -7.80 -13.15
CA ARG A 276 7.05 -6.56 -12.37
C ARG A 276 8.35 -5.78 -12.42
N VAL A 277 8.27 -4.50 -12.76
CA VAL A 277 9.43 -3.59 -12.67
C VAL A 277 9.73 -3.30 -11.20
N VAL A 278 10.87 -3.79 -10.70
CA VAL A 278 11.22 -3.72 -9.26
C VAL A 278 12.17 -2.60 -8.90
N ARG A 279 12.67 -1.83 -9.90
CA ARG A 279 13.52 -0.64 -9.70
C ARG A 279 13.14 0.45 -10.69
N LYS A 280 13.54 1.70 -10.38
CA LYS A 280 13.40 2.82 -11.33
C LYS A 280 14.09 2.48 -12.66
N PRO A 281 13.36 2.53 -13.80
CA PRO A 281 13.96 2.31 -15.11
C PRO A 281 15.17 3.21 -15.38
N GLN A 282 16.26 2.63 -15.88
CA GLN A 282 17.46 3.39 -16.22
C GLN A 282 17.42 3.81 -17.69
N ILE A 283 17.02 5.05 -17.95
CA ILE A 283 16.97 5.60 -19.30
C ILE A 283 18.38 6.06 -19.72
N ARG A 284 18.90 5.49 -20.81
CA ARG A 284 20.17 5.87 -21.44
C ARG A 284 19.95 6.26 -22.91
N LYS A 285 20.99 6.80 -23.56
CA LYS A 285 20.91 7.16 -24.98
C LYS A 285 20.62 5.92 -25.83
N GLY A 286 19.40 5.81 -26.33
CA GLY A 286 18.96 4.73 -27.24
C GLY A 286 18.57 3.41 -26.58
N GLN A 287 18.55 3.33 -25.25
CA GLN A 287 18.12 2.13 -24.52
C GLN A 287 17.53 2.47 -23.15
N VAL A 288 16.68 1.59 -22.63
CA VAL A 288 16.18 1.58 -21.26
C VAL A 288 16.53 0.24 -20.63
N LEU A 289 17.05 0.25 -19.40
CA LEU A 289 17.30 -0.97 -18.63
C LEU A 289 16.20 -1.11 -17.58
N LEU A 290 15.54 -2.26 -17.55
CA LEU A 290 14.47 -2.61 -16.63
C LEU A 290 14.96 -3.75 -15.74
N ASP A 291 14.87 -3.58 -14.43
CA ASP A 291 15.06 -4.68 -13.46
C ASP A 291 13.68 -5.28 -13.18
N LEU A 292 13.51 -6.56 -13.49
CA LEU A 292 12.24 -7.27 -13.49
C LEU A 292 12.25 -8.39 -12.46
N CYS A 293 11.13 -8.56 -11.75
CA CYS A 293 10.77 -9.82 -11.13
C CYS A 293 9.90 -10.59 -12.12
N GLU A 294 10.26 -11.83 -12.40
CA GLU A 294 9.60 -12.71 -13.37
C GLU A 294 9.10 -13.97 -12.64
N PRO A 295 7.96 -14.56 -13.05
CA PRO A 295 7.43 -15.79 -12.45
C PRO A 295 8.33 -17.02 -12.66
N GLY A 296 9.35 -16.90 -13.53
CA GLY A 296 10.21 -17.99 -13.96
C GLY A 296 9.76 -18.54 -15.31
N THR A 297 10.70 -19.10 -16.05
CA THR A 297 10.45 -19.96 -17.22
C THR A 297 11.11 -21.29 -16.97
N GLU A 298 10.52 -22.40 -17.44
CA GLU A 298 11.22 -23.67 -17.41
C GLU A 298 12.48 -23.58 -18.30
N PRO A 299 13.67 -23.99 -17.82
CA PRO A 299 14.85 -24.03 -18.64
C PRO A 299 14.68 -25.07 -19.77
N GLY A 300 14.34 -24.63 -20.98
CA GLY A 300 14.35 -25.46 -22.20
C GLY A 300 13.04 -26.14 -22.62
N ALA A 301 11.88 -25.69 -22.15
CA ALA A 301 10.61 -26.28 -22.55
C ALA A 301 10.14 -25.81 -23.94
N GLU A 302 10.25 -26.68 -24.94
CA GLU A 302 9.13 -26.86 -25.87
C GLU A 302 7.92 -27.40 -25.08
N PRO A 303 6.68 -27.09 -25.49
CA PRO A 303 5.49 -27.33 -24.68
C PRO A 303 5.12 -28.82 -24.68
N ALA A 304 5.79 -29.64 -23.87
CA ALA A 304 5.33 -30.98 -23.49
C ALA A 304 6.18 -31.59 -22.37
N SER A 305 5.76 -31.43 -21.11
CA SER A 305 5.55 -32.55 -20.17
C SER A 305 5.33 -32.01 -18.75
N GLU A 306 4.22 -32.42 -18.13
CA GLU A 306 3.90 -32.21 -16.71
C GLU A 306 4.89 -32.99 -15.82
N ALA A 307 6.10 -32.46 -15.65
CA ALA A 307 7.08 -32.99 -14.70
C ALA A 307 7.37 -31.93 -13.63
N GLU A 308 7.06 -32.30 -12.39
CA GLU A 308 7.21 -31.66 -11.06
C GLU A 308 8.42 -30.72 -10.80
N GLY A 309 8.64 -29.73 -11.65
CA GLY A 309 9.65 -28.68 -11.51
C GLY A 309 9.03 -27.33 -11.81
N GLY A 310 8.27 -26.78 -10.85
CA GLY A 310 7.63 -25.47 -11.02
C GLY A 310 8.63 -24.39 -11.41
N ALA A 311 8.24 -23.51 -12.34
CA ALA A 311 9.05 -22.39 -12.78
C ALA A 311 9.59 -21.59 -11.58
N VAL A 312 10.91 -21.41 -11.53
CA VAL A 312 11.58 -20.70 -10.43
C VAL A 312 11.60 -19.22 -10.76
N PRO A 313 11.00 -18.34 -9.93
CA PRO A 313 11.02 -16.91 -10.17
C PRO A 313 12.44 -16.37 -10.12
N ALA A 314 12.69 -15.32 -10.90
CA ALA A 314 14.02 -14.74 -11.03
C ALA A 314 13.97 -13.23 -11.08
N LEU A 315 15.06 -12.60 -10.63
CA LEU A 315 15.33 -11.20 -10.90
C LEU A 315 16.20 -11.10 -12.15
N THR A 316 15.69 -10.44 -13.18
CA THR A 316 16.41 -10.27 -14.44
C THR A 316 16.60 -8.79 -14.75
N ARG A 317 17.62 -8.49 -15.56
CA ARG A 317 17.80 -7.16 -16.15
C ARG A 317 17.60 -7.24 -17.64
N THR A 318 16.56 -6.59 -18.13
CA THR A 318 16.23 -6.53 -19.56
C THR A 318 16.64 -5.19 -20.15
N THR A 319 17.25 -5.22 -21.33
CA THR A 319 17.64 -4.00 -22.07
C THR A 319 16.72 -3.82 -23.28
N VAL A 320 15.90 -2.77 -23.25
CA VAL A 320 15.03 -2.39 -24.36
C VAL A 320 15.71 -1.28 -25.18
N THR A 321 15.96 -1.50 -26.47
CA THR A 321 16.67 -0.55 -27.33
C THR A 321 15.77 0.01 -28.42
N LYS A 322 16.18 1.10 -29.09
CA LYS A 322 15.43 1.70 -30.21
C LYS A 322 14.96 0.72 -31.29
N ARG A 323 15.69 -0.38 -31.51
CA ARG A 323 15.32 -1.41 -32.51
C ARG A 323 14.02 -2.15 -32.16
N HIS A 324 13.58 -2.09 -30.91
CA HIS A 324 12.34 -2.71 -30.44
C HIS A 324 11.10 -1.82 -30.67
N GLY A 325 11.23 -0.67 -31.35
CA GLY A 325 10.09 0.13 -31.82
C GLY A 325 9.16 0.59 -30.70
N LEU A 326 7.89 0.16 -30.76
CA LEU A 326 6.86 0.52 -29.76
C LEU A 326 7.23 0.10 -28.34
N LEU A 327 7.89 -1.05 -28.16
CA LEU A 327 8.37 -1.48 -26.84
C LEU A 327 9.42 -0.50 -26.27
N TYR A 328 10.25 0.13 -27.11
CA TYR A 328 11.18 1.16 -26.63
C TYR A 328 10.46 2.43 -26.19
N LYS A 329 9.37 2.81 -26.87
CA LYS A 329 8.54 3.93 -26.44
C LYS A 329 7.90 3.61 -25.09
N ALA A 330 7.25 2.45 -24.99
CA ALA A 330 6.65 1.99 -23.74
C ALA A 330 7.66 1.92 -22.59
N ALA A 331 8.85 1.33 -22.82
CA ALA A 331 9.89 1.24 -21.79
C ALA A 331 10.34 2.60 -21.24
N ARG A 332 10.25 3.68 -22.02
CA ARG A 332 10.58 5.04 -21.56
C ARG A 332 9.51 5.64 -20.67
N ASP A 333 8.27 5.20 -20.85
CA ASP A 333 7.09 5.67 -20.13
C ASP A 333 6.78 4.76 -18.93
N THR A 334 7.39 3.58 -18.86
CA THR A 334 7.33 2.65 -17.73
C THR A 334 7.85 3.28 -16.45
N GLU A 335 7.10 3.09 -15.38
CA GLU A 335 7.44 3.51 -14.03
C GLU A 335 7.83 2.33 -13.14
N TRP A 336 8.35 2.67 -11.97
CA TRP A 336 8.73 1.69 -10.97
C TRP A 336 7.48 1.08 -10.33
N GLY A 337 7.30 -0.23 -10.49
CA GLY A 337 6.10 -0.93 -10.06
C GLY A 337 5.18 -1.30 -11.20
N ASP A 338 5.46 -0.90 -12.44
CA ASP A 338 4.63 -1.27 -13.59
C ASP A 338 4.72 -2.74 -13.96
N ALA A 339 3.66 -3.22 -14.60
CA ALA A 339 3.67 -4.51 -15.29
C ALA A 339 4.55 -4.41 -16.54
N TRP A 340 5.26 -5.49 -16.85
CA TRP A 340 6.08 -5.59 -18.05
C TRP A 340 5.94 -6.97 -18.71
N PRO A 341 5.88 -7.07 -20.05
CA PRO A 341 5.60 -5.96 -20.97
C PRO A 341 4.23 -5.32 -20.69
N PRO A 342 4.00 -4.07 -21.12
CA PRO A 342 2.66 -3.50 -21.10
C PRO A 342 1.70 -4.40 -21.90
N ALA A 343 0.42 -4.39 -21.52
CA ALA A 343 -0.61 -5.04 -22.32
C ALA A 343 -0.56 -4.49 -23.76
N ALA A 344 -0.75 -5.37 -24.75
CA ALA A 344 -0.93 -4.91 -26.13
C ALA A 344 -2.25 -4.13 -26.17
N ASP A 345 -2.21 -2.85 -26.57
CA ASP A 345 -3.43 -2.12 -26.88
C ASP A 345 -4.06 -2.79 -28.10
N ASP A 346 -5.18 -3.49 -27.91
CA ASP A 346 -5.98 -4.10 -29.00
C ASP A 346 -6.59 -3.04 -29.96
N ASP A 347 -6.43 -1.74 -29.65
CA ASP A 347 -6.98 -0.61 -30.41
C ASP A 347 -6.08 -0.11 -31.56
N GLN A 348 -5.12 -0.91 -32.04
CA GLN A 348 -4.26 -0.56 -33.21
C GLN A 348 -4.22 -1.62 -34.32
N LEU A 349 -5.31 -2.38 -34.51
CA LEU A 349 -5.55 -3.18 -35.73
C LEU A 349 -6.64 -2.56 -36.61
#